data_AF-A0A3B0XCT0-F1
#
_entry.id   AF-A0A3B0XCT0-F1
#
_cell.length_a   1.000
_cell.length_b   1.000
_cell.length_c   1.000
_cell.angle_alpha   90.00
_cell.angle_beta   90.00
_cell.angle_gamma   90.00
#
_symmetry.space_group_name_H-M   'P 1'
#
loop_
_entity.id
_entity.type
_entity.pdbx_description
1 polymer ?
#
loop_
_entity_poly.entity_id
_entity_poly.type
_entity_poly.pdbx_seq_one_letter_code
_entity_poly.pdbx_strand_id
1 'polypeptide(L)'
;MFNNLWTAVRAVVLLTALLPFTVLADEIILSGSLGGANQNGSDPALVTDPLGVVPTDAFGSIEVRLDIENNSIDFSLDVTGIFIEELRNFGPNATPIHLHLAGGGAPGNFGPISIDLSLNATESDFVATETGFQFSRSDISILLEDQGNIQLGMHPGNDQIVDALQSGNMFVLVHTTKDIFINNTGPVPGFPFGEIRGNISRVPASVKGRPAIGMETIVLKDATDVASAVASLSASLEQKGFTIPLVIDHAAAGANVGLSLAENQVIFARPPLHLEKKLLKRSLTLAIDLPFKFHVFEQNGIIKLSVNTLGYLIDRHEIYMKDFVLHLTDKLIEQFGTSGPEGLGLLTVESLRSYDETVQAVQDVILANTEAGIPLVLDYAQNAGSPPRHKRHHRKPVKATLISFGDPKVGTQLMQADPRIGIDLPLRYLVWVDKHGKVQITYDDIKLTAARVDLAGFDDRLNGLAGGLDFLAAAAAGQQP
;
A
#
# COMPACT_ATOMS: atom_id res chain seq x y z
N MET A 1 -33.17 -6.97 -40.52
CA MET A 1 -32.03 -6.04 -40.33
C MET A 1 -32.13 -5.26 -39.01
N PHE A 2 -32.46 -5.95 -37.92
CA PHE A 2 -32.45 -5.45 -36.54
C PHE A 2 -31.93 -6.61 -35.69
N ASN A 3 -30.61 -6.66 -35.48
CA ASN A 3 -29.93 -7.56 -34.53
C ASN A 3 -28.42 -7.37 -34.70
N ASN A 4 -27.84 -6.33 -34.12
CA ASN A 4 -26.40 -6.22 -33.83
C ASN A 4 -26.08 -5.10 -32.82
N LEU A 5 -27.05 -4.72 -31.98
CA LEU A 5 -26.89 -3.69 -30.94
C LEU A 5 -26.97 -4.29 -29.52
N TRP A 6 -26.71 -5.58 -29.37
CA TRP A 6 -26.98 -6.36 -28.15
C TRP A 6 -25.77 -7.12 -27.59
N THR A 7 -24.56 -6.90 -28.12
CA THR A 7 -23.34 -7.63 -27.73
C THR A 7 -22.25 -6.79 -27.06
N ALA A 8 -22.36 -5.47 -27.03
CA ALA A 8 -21.31 -4.61 -26.46
C ALA A 8 -21.48 -4.28 -24.96
N VAL A 9 -22.55 -4.74 -24.30
CA VAL A 9 -22.86 -4.40 -22.89
C VAL A 9 -22.73 -5.61 -21.95
N ARG A 10 -22.26 -6.76 -22.43
CA ARG A 10 -21.97 -7.94 -21.59
C ARG A 10 -20.55 -8.01 -21.02
N ALA A 11 -19.69 -7.02 -21.28
CA ALA A 11 -18.26 -7.09 -20.91
C ALA A 11 -17.92 -6.67 -19.47
N VAL A 12 -18.88 -6.44 -18.58
CA VAL A 12 -18.61 -6.16 -17.15
C VAL A 12 -19.37 -7.10 -16.19
N VAL A 13 -20.16 -8.05 -16.71
CA VAL A 13 -20.88 -9.03 -15.86
C VAL A 13 -20.90 -10.38 -16.58
N LEU A 14 -19.86 -11.20 -16.36
CA LEU A 14 -19.86 -12.68 -16.36
C LEU A 14 -18.40 -13.18 -16.46
N LEU A 15 -17.78 -13.52 -15.33
CA LEU A 15 -16.69 -14.51 -15.33
C LEU A 15 -16.68 -15.31 -14.01
N THR A 16 -17.71 -16.10 -13.83
CA THR A 16 -17.71 -17.22 -12.88
C THR A 16 -18.20 -18.47 -13.60
N ALA A 17 -17.26 -19.32 -14.04
CA ALA A 17 -17.50 -20.75 -14.28
C ALA A 17 -16.18 -21.54 -14.51
N LEU A 18 -15.83 -22.32 -13.49
CA LEU A 18 -15.36 -23.73 -13.55
C LEU A 18 -14.13 -24.12 -14.39
N LEU A 19 -13.02 -24.37 -13.68
CA LEU A 19 -12.07 -25.46 -13.94
C LEU A 19 -11.58 -26.03 -12.59
N PRO A 20 -11.19 -27.32 -12.49
CA PRO A 20 -10.89 -27.98 -11.23
C PRO A 20 -9.60 -27.41 -10.62
N PHE A 21 -9.67 -26.96 -9.38
CA PHE A 21 -8.48 -26.69 -8.59
C PHE A 21 -7.82 -28.03 -8.26
N THR A 22 -6.67 -28.30 -8.87
CA THR A 22 -5.67 -29.14 -8.22
C THR A 22 -5.16 -28.36 -7.01
N VAL A 23 -5.47 -28.85 -5.82
CA VAL A 23 -4.86 -28.37 -4.57
C VAL A 23 -3.37 -28.71 -4.67
N LEU A 24 -2.54 -27.69 -4.93
CA LEU A 24 -1.11 -27.77 -4.66
C LEU A 24 -0.93 -27.61 -3.14
N ALA A 25 0.03 -28.34 -2.58
CA ALA A 25 0.32 -28.41 -1.15
C ALA A 25 0.45 -27.02 -0.49
N ASP A 26 0.06 -26.92 0.77
CA ASP A 26 0.02 -25.69 1.56
C ASP A 26 1.45 -25.18 1.88
N GLU A 27 2.08 -24.44 0.95
CA GLU A 27 3.27 -23.62 1.26
C GLU A 27 2.85 -22.39 2.08
N ILE A 28 3.52 -22.14 3.21
CA ILE A 28 3.25 -20.95 4.05
C ILE A 28 4.20 -19.83 3.66
N ILE A 29 3.66 -18.70 3.17
CA ILE A 29 4.45 -17.50 2.90
C ILE A 29 4.49 -16.61 4.13
N LEU A 30 5.67 -16.14 4.51
CA LEU A 30 5.93 -15.17 5.58
C LEU A 30 6.63 -13.93 5.00
N SER A 31 6.38 -12.74 5.55
CA SER A 31 7.08 -11.51 5.13
C SER A 31 7.27 -10.54 6.28
N GLY A 32 8.13 -9.56 6.04
CA GLY A 32 8.44 -8.49 6.96
C GLY A 32 9.20 -7.35 6.28
N SER A 33 9.34 -6.24 6.98
CA SER A 33 10.22 -5.13 6.61
C SER A 33 11.36 -5.00 7.62
N LEU A 34 12.51 -4.57 7.15
CA LEU A 34 13.69 -4.25 7.97
C LEU A 34 13.79 -2.74 8.17
N GLY A 35 14.12 -2.34 9.40
CA GLY A 35 14.47 -0.97 9.75
C GLY A 35 15.54 -0.93 10.85
N GLY A 36 15.89 0.28 11.31
CA GLY A 36 16.93 0.47 12.32
C GLY A 36 16.69 -0.34 13.60
N ALA A 37 17.73 -1.03 14.07
CA ALA A 37 17.65 -1.91 15.23
C ALA A 37 17.66 -1.17 16.58
N ASN A 38 16.99 -1.76 17.59
CA ASN A 38 17.17 -1.45 19.02
C ASN A 38 17.49 -2.76 19.80
N GLN A 39 17.93 -2.72 21.07
CA GLN A 39 18.31 -3.95 21.80
C GLN A 39 17.17 -4.77 22.44
N ASN A 40 15.93 -4.26 22.51
CA ASN A 40 14.82 -4.89 23.24
C ASN A 40 13.48 -5.01 22.47
N GLY A 41 13.37 -4.57 21.21
CA GLY A 41 12.10 -4.39 20.51
C GLY A 41 12.25 -4.09 19.01
N SER A 42 11.33 -4.55 18.15
CA SER A 42 11.44 -4.29 16.70
C SER A 42 11.14 -2.84 16.33
N ASP A 43 10.54 -2.11 17.27
CA ASP A 43 10.21 -0.71 17.14
C ASP A 43 11.02 0.14 18.16
N PRO A 44 11.92 1.02 17.67
CA PRO A 44 12.63 2.03 18.47
C PRO A 44 11.72 2.96 19.31
N ALA A 45 10.45 3.12 18.95
CA ALA A 45 9.49 3.97 19.67
C ALA A 45 8.84 3.28 20.89
N LEU A 46 8.81 1.94 20.91
CA LEU A 46 8.13 1.16 21.96
C LEU A 46 9.05 0.75 23.12
N VAL A 47 10.37 0.90 22.97
CA VAL A 47 11.33 0.59 24.04
C VAL A 47 12.42 1.66 24.12
N THR A 48 12.47 2.38 25.24
CA THR A 48 13.58 3.29 25.55
C THR A 48 14.75 2.49 26.11
N ASP A 49 15.79 2.27 25.31
CA ASP A 49 17.04 1.64 25.72
C ASP A 49 18.02 2.69 26.29
N PRO A 50 18.62 2.48 27.48
CA PRO A 50 19.75 3.28 27.95
C PRO A 50 20.95 3.35 26.97
N LEU A 51 21.06 2.41 26.04
CA LEU A 51 22.13 2.28 25.04
C LEU A 51 21.82 2.90 23.67
N GLY A 52 20.57 3.30 23.40
CA GLY A 52 20.17 4.06 22.20
C GLY A 52 19.68 3.24 21.00
N VAL A 53 19.39 3.93 19.89
CA VAL A 53 18.95 3.37 18.59
C VAL A 53 20.14 3.32 17.64
N VAL A 54 20.20 2.33 16.74
CA VAL A 54 21.18 2.33 15.64
C VAL A 54 20.88 3.48 14.67
N PRO A 55 21.80 4.45 14.49
CA PRO A 55 21.62 5.51 13.51
C PRO A 55 21.88 4.95 12.11
N THR A 56 20.82 4.49 11.47
CA THR A 56 20.86 3.98 10.10
C THR A 56 19.67 4.49 9.29
N ASP A 57 19.94 4.82 8.04
CA ASP A 57 18.93 5.09 7.01
C ASP A 57 18.65 3.84 6.16
N ALA A 58 19.29 2.71 6.49
CA ALA A 58 19.10 1.46 5.78
C ALA A 58 17.73 0.83 6.11
N PHE A 59 17.16 0.17 5.10
CA PHE A 59 15.88 -0.53 5.20
C PHE A 59 15.87 -1.73 4.26
N GLY A 60 14.86 -2.59 4.38
CA GLY A 60 14.75 -3.75 3.51
C GLY A 60 13.42 -4.47 3.60
N SER A 61 13.28 -5.51 2.80
CA SER A 61 12.12 -6.41 2.77
C SER A 61 12.56 -7.87 2.90
N ILE A 62 11.67 -8.69 3.47
CA ILE A 62 11.89 -10.11 3.72
C ILE A 62 10.73 -10.90 3.09
N GLU A 63 11.06 -11.97 2.36
CA GLU A 63 10.11 -13.00 1.93
C GLU A 63 10.63 -14.38 2.36
N VAL A 64 9.76 -15.19 2.96
CA VAL A 64 10.06 -16.56 3.35
C VAL A 64 8.97 -17.49 2.85
N ARG A 65 9.33 -18.60 2.23
CA ARG A 65 8.39 -19.70 1.93
C ARG A 65 8.73 -20.87 2.82
N LEU A 66 7.82 -21.22 3.72
CA LEU A 66 7.96 -22.31 4.66
C LEU A 66 7.30 -23.56 4.10
N ASP A 67 8.12 -24.59 3.89
CA ASP A 67 7.72 -25.94 3.53
C ASP A 67 7.71 -26.80 4.81
N ILE A 68 6.50 -27.04 5.32
CA ILE A 68 6.30 -27.84 6.54
C ILE A 68 6.58 -29.31 6.28
N GLU A 69 6.32 -29.81 5.07
CA GLU A 69 6.52 -31.23 4.75
C GLU A 69 8.02 -31.58 4.75
N ASN A 70 8.84 -30.68 4.21
CA ASN A 70 10.28 -30.87 4.09
C ASN A 70 11.10 -30.25 5.23
N ASN A 71 10.45 -29.54 6.18
CA ASN A 71 11.13 -28.79 7.24
C ASN A 71 12.22 -27.85 6.67
N SER A 72 11.84 -27.06 5.67
CA SER A 72 12.75 -26.11 5.03
C SER A 72 12.08 -24.77 4.78
N ILE A 73 12.91 -23.75 4.54
CA ILE A 73 12.49 -22.44 4.07
C ILE A 73 13.26 -22.03 2.81
N ASP A 74 12.55 -21.41 1.87
CA ASP A 74 13.15 -20.52 0.89
C ASP A 74 13.14 -19.10 1.46
N PHE A 75 14.26 -18.40 1.38
CA PHE A 75 14.43 -17.09 1.98
C PHE A 75 14.94 -16.09 0.95
N SER A 76 14.32 -14.92 0.90
CA SER A 76 14.74 -13.78 0.10
C SER A 76 14.76 -12.50 0.94
N LEU A 77 15.77 -11.68 0.67
CA LEU A 77 16.03 -10.43 1.37
C LEU A 77 16.49 -9.37 0.37
N ASP A 78 15.85 -8.20 0.39
CA ASP A 78 16.29 -7.02 -0.35
C ASP A 78 16.64 -5.92 0.65
N VAL A 79 17.85 -5.37 0.53
CA VAL A 79 18.39 -4.37 1.46
C VAL A 79 18.92 -3.16 0.69
N THR A 80 18.49 -1.98 1.14
CA THR A 80 19.00 -0.68 0.70
C THR A 80 19.75 -0.01 1.86
N GLY A 81 20.89 0.62 1.56
CA GLY A 81 21.70 1.36 2.53
C GLY A 81 22.82 0.55 3.20
N ILE A 82 22.96 -0.73 2.87
CA ILE A 82 24.05 -1.62 3.28
C ILE A 82 24.58 -2.31 2.02
N PHE A 83 25.89 -2.33 1.82
CA PHE A 83 26.55 -3.04 0.72
C PHE A 83 27.13 -4.38 1.17
N ILE A 84 27.37 -5.30 0.22
CA ILE A 84 27.84 -6.67 0.51
C ILE A 84 29.16 -6.66 1.28
N GLU A 85 30.08 -5.78 0.90
CA GLU A 85 31.38 -5.60 1.55
C GLU A 85 31.28 -5.10 3.01
N GLU A 86 30.15 -4.51 3.38
CA GLU A 86 29.89 -4.05 4.74
C GLU A 86 29.36 -5.19 5.64
N LEU A 87 28.95 -6.33 5.07
CA LEU A 87 28.46 -7.48 5.82
C LEU A 87 29.56 -8.12 6.65
N ARG A 88 29.25 -8.45 7.90
CA ARG A 88 30.21 -9.01 8.84
C ARG A 88 30.01 -10.50 9.04
N ASN A 89 31.07 -11.26 8.76
CA ASN A 89 31.14 -12.69 9.11
C ASN A 89 31.94 -12.83 10.42
N PHE A 90 31.34 -13.41 11.46
CA PHE A 90 31.96 -13.56 12.78
C PHE A 90 32.81 -14.84 12.93
N GLY A 91 33.11 -15.54 11.83
CA GLY A 91 33.88 -16.78 11.90
C GLY A 91 33.00 -17.95 12.39
N PRO A 92 33.55 -18.94 13.12
CA PRO A 92 32.96 -20.28 13.26
C PRO A 92 31.67 -20.34 14.09
N ASN A 93 30.91 -19.26 14.27
CA ASN A 93 29.62 -19.22 14.97
C ASN A 93 28.59 -18.18 14.46
N ALA A 94 28.80 -17.44 13.35
CA ALA A 94 27.77 -16.49 12.89
C ALA A 94 28.07 -15.90 11.50
N THR A 95 27.35 -16.35 10.49
CA THR A 95 27.27 -15.71 9.16
C THR A 95 26.50 -14.36 9.26
N PRO A 96 26.39 -13.53 8.20
CA PRO A 96 25.86 -12.17 8.38
C PRO A 96 24.33 -12.02 8.52
N ILE A 97 23.54 -13.06 8.27
CA ILE A 97 22.06 -12.97 8.25
C ILE A 97 21.45 -14.12 9.06
N HIS A 98 20.69 -13.79 10.11
CA HIS A 98 20.11 -14.77 11.05
C HIS A 98 18.63 -14.55 11.30
N LEU A 99 17.95 -15.62 11.73
CA LEU A 99 16.68 -15.53 12.45
C LEU A 99 16.87 -15.76 13.94
N HIS A 100 16.32 -14.86 14.73
CA HIS A 100 16.30 -14.92 16.18
C HIS A 100 14.89 -15.19 16.68
N LEU A 101 14.78 -15.89 17.81
CA LEU A 101 13.57 -15.90 18.63
C LEU A 101 13.40 -14.59 19.40
N ALA A 102 12.17 -14.23 19.73
CA ALA A 102 11.94 -13.16 20.69
C ALA A 102 12.28 -13.62 22.14
N GLY A 103 13.01 -12.79 22.89
CA GLY A 103 13.40 -13.05 24.28
C GLY A 103 12.21 -12.95 25.26
N GLY A 104 12.09 -13.90 26.20
CA GLY A 104 11.10 -13.80 27.28
C GLY A 104 9.62 -13.89 26.87
N GLY A 105 9.30 -14.36 25.65
CA GLY A 105 7.93 -14.63 25.20
C GLY A 105 7.10 -13.40 24.82
N ALA A 106 7.73 -12.22 24.68
CA ALA A 106 7.09 -11.01 24.17
C ALA A 106 7.70 -10.64 22.80
N PRO A 107 6.89 -10.31 21.78
CA PRO A 107 7.40 -9.89 20.47
C PRO A 107 8.39 -8.72 20.59
N GLY A 108 9.57 -8.86 20.00
CA GLY A 108 10.57 -7.79 19.87
C GLY A 108 11.80 -7.90 20.79
N ASN A 109 11.74 -8.61 21.91
CA ASN A 109 12.91 -8.79 22.79
C ASN A 109 14.03 -9.57 22.10
N PHE A 110 15.30 -9.25 22.38
CA PHE A 110 16.44 -9.98 21.81
C PHE A 110 16.54 -11.39 22.40
N GLY A 111 16.41 -12.41 21.56
CA GLY A 111 16.57 -13.82 21.93
C GLY A 111 17.69 -14.50 21.12
N PRO A 112 17.93 -15.79 21.38
CA PRO A 112 19.00 -16.54 20.73
C PRO A 112 18.78 -16.69 19.22
N ILE A 113 19.88 -16.89 18.49
CA ILE A 113 19.85 -17.31 17.09
C ILE A 113 19.20 -18.70 17.02
N SER A 114 18.25 -18.85 16.11
CA SER A 114 17.51 -20.10 15.92
C SER A 114 17.63 -20.66 14.50
N ILE A 115 17.86 -19.82 13.49
CA ILE A 115 18.19 -20.27 12.13
C ILE A 115 19.32 -19.37 11.60
N ASP A 116 20.37 -19.98 11.04
CA ASP A 116 21.45 -19.30 10.36
C ASP A 116 21.18 -19.31 8.84
N LEU A 117 20.64 -18.20 8.32
CA LEU A 117 20.17 -18.10 6.93
C LEU A 117 21.31 -18.11 5.91
N SER A 118 22.46 -17.56 6.30
CA SER A 118 23.66 -17.51 5.45
C SER A 118 24.67 -18.62 5.73
N LEU A 119 24.29 -19.66 6.49
CA LEU A 119 25.11 -20.84 6.71
C LEU A 119 25.42 -21.54 5.39
N ASN A 120 26.71 -21.64 5.05
CA ASN A 120 27.21 -22.16 3.77
C ASN A 120 26.77 -21.35 2.53
N ALA A 121 26.33 -20.11 2.70
CA ALA A 121 26.07 -19.22 1.57
C ALA A 121 27.36 -18.97 0.78
N THR A 122 27.20 -18.82 -0.53
CA THR A 122 28.24 -18.55 -1.51
C THR A 122 28.05 -17.17 -2.11
N GLU A 123 29.03 -16.67 -2.87
CA GLU A 123 28.93 -15.37 -3.54
C GLU A 123 27.71 -15.28 -4.49
N SER A 124 27.26 -16.39 -5.07
CA SER A 124 26.09 -16.39 -5.97
C SER A 124 24.76 -16.20 -5.25
N ASP A 125 24.73 -16.38 -3.93
CA ASP A 125 23.53 -16.15 -3.12
C ASP A 125 23.32 -14.65 -2.83
N PHE A 126 24.30 -13.80 -3.18
CA PHE A 126 24.25 -12.36 -3.04
C PHE A 126 24.28 -11.67 -4.41
N VAL A 127 23.42 -10.68 -4.61
CA VAL A 127 23.41 -9.83 -5.80
C VAL A 127 23.57 -8.39 -5.37
N ALA A 128 24.66 -7.75 -5.77
CA ALA A 128 24.86 -6.32 -5.51
C ALA A 128 23.84 -5.49 -6.30
N THR A 129 23.25 -4.48 -5.65
CA THR A 129 22.38 -3.49 -6.30
C THR A 129 23.04 -2.12 -6.26
N GLU A 130 22.52 -1.13 -7.00
CA GLU A 130 23.07 0.24 -6.99
C GLU A 130 23.02 0.87 -5.59
N THR A 131 22.08 0.46 -4.75
CA THR A 131 21.78 1.06 -3.45
C THR A 131 21.95 0.10 -2.27
N GLY A 132 22.41 -1.14 -2.50
CA GLY A 132 22.64 -2.13 -1.46
C GLY A 132 22.86 -3.55 -2.00
N PHE A 133 22.08 -4.52 -1.51
CA PHE A 133 22.19 -5.92 -1.95
C PHE A 133 20.87 -6.69 -1.85
N GLN A 134 20.78 -7.75 -2.65
CA GLN A 134 19.79 -8.82 -2.50
C GLN A 134 20.49 -10.09 -2.02
N PHE A 135 19.83 -10.86 -1.17
CA PHE A 135 20.26 -12.18 -0.73
C PHE A 135 19.11 -13.18 -0.91
N SER A 136 19.37 -14.33 -1.53
CA SER A 136 18.35 -15.35 -1.74
C SER A 136 18.92 -16.75 -1.67
N ARG A 137 18.25 -17.65 -0.96
CA ARG A 137 18.58 -19.07 -0.88
C ARG A 137 17.33 -19.93 -0.75
N SER A 138 17.39 -21.12 -1.33
CA SER A 138 16.32 -22.12 -1.24
C SER A 138 16.74 -23.29 -0.35
N ASP A 139 15.75 -24.06 0.10
CA ASP A 139 15.95 -25.31 0.85
C ASP A 139 16.79 -25.16 2.13
N ILE A 140 16.69 -24.03 2.83
CA ILE A 140 17.33 -23.85 4.13
C ILE A 140 16.59 -24.71 5.16
N SER A 141 17.22 -25.74 5.70
CA SER A 141 16.62 -26.59 6.75
C SER A 141 16.22 -25.78 7.99
N ILE A 142 15.14 -26.14 8.65
CA ILE A 142 14.77 -25.61 9.98
C ILE A 142 15.09 -26.58 11.13
N LEU A 143 15.81 -27.67 10.84
CA LEU A 143 16.18 -28.68 11.82
C LEU A 143 17.50 -28.28 12.50
N LEU A 144 17.54 -28.37 13.83
CA LEU A 144 18.69 -27.99 14.64
C LEU A 144 20.01 -28.64 14.17
N GLU A 145 19.97 -29.90 13.75
CA GLU A 145 21.16 -30.64 13.31
C GLU A 145 21.80 -30.07 12.04
N ASP A 146 21.03 -29.36 11.23
CA ASP A 146 21.48 -28.71 10.00
C ASP A 146 21.87 -27.24 10.22
N GLN A 147 21.46 -26.66 11.36
CA GLN A 147 21.67 -25.27 11.72
C GLN A 147 23.00 -25.06 12.46
N GLY A 148 24.11 -25.52 11.85
CA GLY A 148 25.51 -25.34 12.28
C GLY A 148 25.77 -24.26 13.35
N ASN A 149 26.55 -24.58 14.38
CA ASN A 149 26.91 -23.68 15.50
C ASN A 149 25.77 -23.20 16.42
N ILE A 150 24.51 -23.52 16.13
CA ILE A 150 23.40 -23.33 17.07
C ILE A 150 23.39 -24.47 18.10
N GLN A 151 23.37 -24.13 19.39
CA GLN A 151 23.40 -25.09 20.50
C GLN A 151 22.01 -25.40 21.06
N LEU A 152 21.87 -26.55 21.71
CA LEU A 152 20.65 -26.94 22.42
C LEU A 152 20.28 -25.87 23.47
N GLY A 153 19.06 -25.34 23.39
CA GLY A 153 18.58 -24.22 24.23
C GLY A 153 18.66 -22.84 23.56
N MET A 154 19.40 -22.68 22.46
CA MET A 154 19.30 -21.52 21.54
C MET A 154 18.26 -21.72 20.45
N HIS A 155 17.99 -22.98 20.12
CA HIS A 155 16.96 -23.43 19.20
C HIS A 155 15.77 -23.95 20.02
N PRO A 156 14.53 -23.52 19.75
CA PRO A 156 13.36 -23.90 20.55
C PRO A 156 12.98 -25.39 20.36
N GLY A 157 13.47 -26.00 19.29
CA GLY A 157 13.19 -27.38 18.90
C GLY A 157 12.57 -27.42 17.51
N ASN A 158 12.79 -28.51 16.77
CA ASN A 158 12.32 -28.65 15.39
C ASN A 158 10.78 -28.53 15.30
N ASP A 159 10.09 -28.98 16.35
CA ASP A 159 8.63 -28.93 16.52
C ASP A 159 8.09 -27.54 16.87
N GLN A 160 8.94 -26.59 17.27
CA GLN A 160 8.54 -25.26 17.75
C GLN A 160 8.91 -24.14 16.78
N ILE A 161 9.84 -24.36 15.84
CA ILE A 161 10.24 -23.33 14.87
C ILE A 161 9.11 -22.97 13.92
N VAL A 162 8.37 -23.96 13.42
CA VAL A 162 7.22 -23.75 12.54
C VAL A 162 6.17 -22.83 13.19
N ASP A 163 5.91 -23.02 14.49
CA ASP A 163 4.98 -22.20 15.26
C ASP A 163 5.56 -20.81 15.56
N ALA A 164 6.85 -20.71 15.85
CA ALA A 164 7.53 -19.44 16.10
C ALA A 164 7.58 -18.53 14.86
N LEU A 165 7.86 -19.12 13.68
CA LEU A 165 7.81 -18.45 12.38
C LEU A 165 6.42 -17.92 12.06
N GLN A 166 5.37 -18.72 12.32
CA GLN A 166 4.00 -18.34 12.02
C GLN A 166 3.40 -17.31 12.98
N SER A 167 3.84 -17.32 14.25
CA SER A 167 3.29 -16.45 15.30
C SER A 167 3.87 -15.03 15.33
N GLY A 168 4.81 -14.71 14.44
CA GLY A 168 5.50 -13.41 14.48
C GLY A 168 6.56 -13.32 15.58
N ASN A 169 6.91 -14.46 16.18
CA ASN A 169 7.82 -14.56 17.32
C ASN A 169 9.29 -14.76 16.90
N MET A 170 9.58 -14.53 15.62
CA MET A 170 10.93 -14.54 15.06
C MET A 170 11.21 -13.25 14.29
N PHE A 171 12.47 -12.83 14.27
CA PHE A 171 12.92 -11.66 13.53
C PHE A 171 14.23 -11.92 12.78
N VAL A 172 14.39 -11.28 11.62
CA VAL A 172 15.64 -11.25 10.86
C VAL A 172 16.55 -10.18 11.45
N LEU A 173 17.85 -10.49 11.48
CA LEU A 173 18.91 -9.57 11.84
C LEU A 173 20.00 -9.59 10.76
N VAL A 174 20.42 -8.40 10.30
CA VAL A 174 21.52 -8.23 9.34
C VAL A 174 22.72 -7.60 10.03
N HIS A 175 23.85 -8.31 10.01
CA HIS A 175 25.08 -7.92 10.69
C HIS A 175 26.06 -7.19 9.76
N THR A 176 26.49 -5.99 10.15
CA THR A 176 27.47 -5.19 9.41
C THR A 176 28.74 -4.92 10.21
N THR A 177 29.76 -4.39 9.51
CA THR A 177 31.06 -4.03 10.06
C THR A 177 31.10 -2.64 10.71
N LYS A 178 30.00 -1.87 10.60
CA LYS A 178 29.89 -0.54 11.20
C LYS A 178 29.88 -0.63 12.74
N ASP A 179 30.58 0.30 13.40
CA ASP A 179 30.48 0.50 14.85
C ASP A 179 29.22 1.34 15.15
N ILE A 180 28.08 0.66 15.26
CA ILE A 180 26.74 1.25 15.09
C ILE A 180 26.04 1.79 16.36
N PHE A 181 26.69 1.80 17.53
CA PHE A 181 26.02 2.28 18.76
C PHE A 181 26.49 3.65 19.19
N ILE A 182 25.56 4.58 19.34
CA ILE A 182 25.75 5.90 19.97
C ILE A 182 24.72 6.03 21.10
N ASN A 183 25.18 6.16 22.34
CA ASN A 183 24.31 6.52 23.46
C ASN A 183 24.45 8.02 23.79
N ASN A 184 23.80 8.49 24.86
CA ASN A 184 23.88 9.90 25.31
C ASN A 184 25.30 10.38 25.67
N THR A 185 26.30 9.50 25.67
CA THR A 185 27.71 9.77 25.98
C THR A 185 28.67 9.54 24.80
N GLY A 186 28.16 9.12 23.63
CA GLY A 186 28.95 8.89 22.41
C GLY A 186 28.98 7.42 21.96
N PRO A 187 29.89 7.08 21.02
CA PRO A 187 30.01 5.72 20.49
C PRO A 187 30.37 4.68 21.54
N VAL A 188 29.79 3.47 21.48
CA VAL A 188 30.08 2.35 22.40
C VAL A 188 30.95 1.29 21.70
N PRO A 189 32.27 1.23 21.96
CA PRO A 189 33.17 0.31 21.25
C PRO A 189 33.00 -1.15 21.69
N GLY A 190 33.09 -2.09 20.73
CA GLY A 190 33.17 -3.54 21.01
C GLY A 190 31.83 -4.25 21.18
N PHE A 191 30.71 -3.59 20.87
CA PHE A 191 29.37 -4.15 20.94
C PHE A 191 28.77 -4.21 19.53
N PRO A 192 28.79 -5.36 18.83
CA PRO A 192 27.96 -5.55 17.63
C PRO A 192 26.49 -5.69 18.07
N PHE A 193 25.47 -5.78 17.23
CA PHE A 193 25.07 -7.09 16.70
C PHE A 193 24.03 -6.98 15.57
N GLY A 194 23.76 -5.83 14.96
CA GLY A 194 22.95 -5.80 13.74
C GLY A 194 22.49 -4.39 13.38
N GLU A 195 22.62 -4.02 12.11
CA GLU A 195 22.30 -2.67 11.64
C GLU A 195 20.79 -2.50 11.44
N ILE A 196 20.17 -3.48 10.77
CA ILE A 196 18.74 -3.51 10.53
C ILE A 196 18.14 -4.84 10.98
N ARG A 197 16.89 -4.77 11.44
CA ARG A 197 16.11 -5.93 11.90
C ARG A 197 14.64 -5.78 11.56
N GLY A 198 13.92 -6.90 11.55
CA GLY A 198 12.51 -6.92 11.18
C GLY A 198 11.82 -8.22 11.58
N ASN A 199 10.62 -8.12 12.16
CA ASN A 199 9.84 -9.31 12.46
C ASN A 199 9.37 -9.95 11.15
N ILE A 200 9.40 -11.27 11.11
CA ILE A 200 8.70 -12.03 10.09
C ILE A 200 7.41 -12.48 10.72
N SER A 201 6.30 -12.14 10.08
CA SER A 201 5.02 -12.73 10.40
C SER A 201 4.55 -13.53 9.20
N ARG A 202 3.65 -14.49 9.44
CA ARG A 202 2.87 -15.06 8.37
C ARG A 202 2.33 -13.90 7.54
N VAL A 203 2.66 -13.86 6.25
CA VAL A 203 1.84 -13.10 5.32
C VAL A 203 0.50 -13.74 5.54
N PRO A 204 -0.51 -13.05 6.10
CA PRO A 204 -1.85 -13.63 6.15
C PRO A 204 -2.10 -14.03 4.72
N ALA A 205 -2.07 -15.36 4.46
CA ALA A 205 -1.64 -15.92 3.18
C ALA A 205 -2.11 -14.97 2.13
N SER A 206 -1.22 -14.24 1.39
CA SER A 206 -1.70 -13.24 0.41
C SER A 206 -2.85 -13.92 -0.24
N VAL A 207 -4.05 -13.41 0.01
CA VAL A 207 -5.16 -14.33 -0.04
C VAL A 207 -5.28 -14.63 -1.49
N LYS A 208 -4.76 -15.79 -1.89
CA LYS A 208 -4.97 -16.42 -3.17
C LYS A 208 -6.47 -16.65 -3.13
N GLY A 209 -7.21 -15.62 -3.52
CA GLY A 209 -8.65 -15.59 -3.53
C GLY A 209 -9.43 -14.70 -2.54
N ARG A 210 -8.85 -13.82 -1.68
CA ARG A 210 -9.70 -12.75 -1.09
C ARG A 210 -9.57 -11.51 -1.96
N PRO A 211 -10.65 -11.10 -2.63
CA PRO A 211 -10.65 -9.85 -3.37
C PRO A 211 -10.39 -8.71 -2.39
N ALA A 212 -9.53 -7.79 -2.78
CA ALA A 212 -9.43 -6.51 -2.09
C ALA A 212 -10.82 -5.89 -2.00
N ILE A 213 -11.15 -5.33 -0.83
CA ILE A 213 -12.53 -4.92 -0.57
C ILE A 213 -12.88 -3.77 -1.51
N GLY A 214 -13.94 -3.98 -2.29
CA GLY A 214 -14.44 -2.98 -3.23
C GLY A 214 -13.59 -2.76 -4.48
N MET A 215 -12.60 -3.61 -4.74
CA MET A 215 -11.67 -3.51 -5.86
C MET A 215 -11.63 -4.80 -6.68
N GLU A 216 -11.53 -4.66 -8.00
CA GLU A 216 -11.30 -5.77 -8.91
C GLU A 216 -9.90 -5.69 -9.50
N THR A 217 -9.16 -6.81 -9.49
CA THR A 217 -7.84 -6.92 -10.09
C THR A 217 -7.86 -7.90 -11.24
N ILE A 218 -7.47 -7.44 -12.42
CA ILE A 218 -7.56 -8.15 -13.70
C ILE A 218 -6.15 -8.38 -14.22
N VAL A 219 -5.80 -9.62 -14.56
CA VAL A 219 -4.53 -9.93 -15.23
C VAL A 219 -4.60 -9.53 -16.69
N LEU A 220 -3.67 -8.68 -17.15
CA LEU A 220 -3.57 -8.24 -18.53
C LEU A 220 -2.67 -9.20 -19.32
N LYS A 221 -3.24 -10.30 -19.82
CA LYS A 221 -2.48 -11.39 -20.46
C LYS A 221 -1.69 -10.99 -21.71
N ASP A 222 -2.16 -9.97 -22.42
CA ASP A 222 -1.56 -9.50 -23.68
C ASP A 222 -0.64 -8.28 -23.48
N ALA A 223 -0.50 -7.79 -22.24
CA ALA A 223 0.38 -6.67 -21.93
C ALA A 223 1.84 -7.16 -21.85
N THR A 224 2.75 -6.42 -22.50
CA THR A 224 4.20 -6.69 -22.47
C THR A 224 4.92 -5.93 -21.37
N ASP A 225 4.41 -4.74 -21.04
CA ASP A 225 4.95 -3.82 -20.04
C ASP A 225 3.82 -2.88 -19.57
N VAL A 226 4.00 -2.24 -18.41
CA VAL A 226 2.99 -1.35 -17.83
C VAL A 226 2.76 -0.11 -18.70
N ALA A 227 3.82 0.48 -19.24
CA ALA A 227 3.73 1.70 -20.04
C ALA A 227 2.87 1.51 -21.31
N SER A 228 3.07 0.41 -22.04
CA SER A 228 2.29 0.08 -23.24
C SER A 228 0.82 -0.25 -22.91
N ALA A 229 0.57 -0.93 -21.78
CA ALA A 229 -0.77 -1.17 -21.28
C ALA A 229 -1.50 0.13 -20.92
N VAL A 230 -0.83 1.05 -20.22
CA VAL A 230 -1.35 2.38 -19.86
C VAL A 230 -1.67 3.21 -21.10
N ALA A 231 -0.77 3.23 -22.10
CA ALA A 231 -0.99 3.94 -23.36
C ALA A 231 -2.21 3.39 -24.11
N SER A 232 -2.33 2.05 -24.20
CA SER A 232 -3.44 1.38 -24.89
C SER A 232 -4.78 1.61 -24.19
N LEU A 233 -4.79 1.55 -22.85
CA LEU A 233 -5.98 1.80 -22.04
C LEU A 233 -6.42 3.26 -22.14
N SER A 234 -5.48 4.21 -22.05
CA SER A 234 -5.74 5.64 -22.20
C SER A 234 -6.38 5.96 -23.56
N ALA A 235 -5.78 5.46 -24.65
CA ALA A 235 -6.34 5.64 -25.99
C ALA A 235 -7.76 5.06 -26.13
N SER A 236 -8.01 3.90 -25.50
CA SER A 236 -9.34 3.26 -25.49
C SER A 236 -10.37 4.07 -24.69
N LEU A 237 -9.96 4.68 -23.57
CA LEU A 237 -10.82 5.56 -22.76
C LEU A 237 -11.16 6.84 -23.52
N GLU A 238 -10.18 7.46 -24.18
CA GLU A 238 -10.37 8.67 -24.99
C GLU A 238 -11.31 8.43 -26.17
N GLN A 239 -11.17 7.30 -26.88
CA GLN A 239 -12.12 6.90 -27.92
C GLN A 239 -13.56 6.76 -27.41
N LYS A 240 -13.73 6.45 -26.12
CA LYS A 240 -15.04 6.38 -25.44
C LYS A 240 -15.50 7.72 -24.87
N GLY A 241 -14.76 8.80 -25.12
CA GLY A 241 -15.11 10.16 -24.73
C GLY A 241 -14.69 10.55 -23.32
N PHE A 242 -13.83 9.77 -22.67
CA PHE A 242 -13.16 10.19 -21.44
C PHE A 242 -12.06 11.19 -21.79
N THR A 243 -11.71 12.05 -20.83
CA THR A 243 -10.49 12.87 -20.89
C THR A 243 -9.54 12.39 -19.82
N ILE A 244 -8.25 12.34 -20.11
CA ILE A 244 -7.22 11.90 -19.16
C ILE A 244 -6.49 13.12 -18.60
N PRO A 245 -6.97 13.75 -17.51
CA PRO A 245 -6.30 14.92 -16.91
C PRO A 245 -4.93 14.62 -16.31
N LEU A 246 -4.68 13.36 -15.93
CA LEU A 246 -3.44 12.97 -15.26
C LEU A 246 -3.17 11.48 -15.45
N VAL A 247 -1.90 11.15 -15.71
CA VAL A 247 -1.35 9.81 -15.50
C VAL A 247 -0.16 9.99 -14.56
N ILE A 248 -0.12 9.21 -13.49
CA ILE A 248 0.98 9.24 -12.52
C ILE A 248 1.79 7.98 -12.71
N ASP A 249 3.09 8.16 -12.91
CA ASP A 249 4.07 7.08 -12.86
C ASP A 249 4.67 7.02 -11.45
N HIS A 250 4.20 6.06 -10.65
CA HIS A 250 4.64 5.89 -9.28
C HIS A 250 6.06 5.33 -9.19
N ALA A 251 6.46 4.47 -10.13
CA ALA A 251 7.82 3.94 -10.17
C ALA A 251 8.84 5.05 -10.45
N ALA A 252 8.58 5.90 -11.45
CA ALA A 252 9.42 7.06 -11.73
C ALA A 252 9.42 8.07 -10.57
N ALA A 253 8.27 8.31 -9.93
CA ALA A 253 8.19 9.20 -8.78
C ALA A 253 9.00 8.68 -7.58
N GLY A 254 8.97 7.36 -7.31
CA GLY A 254 9.79 6.71 -6.29
C GLY A 254 11.28 6.83 -6.60
N ALA A 255 11.69 6.57 -7.85
CA ALA A 255 13.08 6.65 -8.27
C ALA A 255 13.65 8.08 -8.07
N ASN A 256 12.86 9.12 -8.34
CA ASN A 256 13.25 10.51 -8.12
C ASN A 256 13.54 10.86 -6.65
N VAL A 257 13.05 10.06 -5.70
CA VAL A 257 13.30 10.21 -4.27
C VAL A 257 14.18 9.08 -3.70
N GLY A 258 14.84 8.31 -4.57
CA GLY A 258 15.78 7.25 -4.17
C GLY A 258 15.12 5.95 -3.71
N LEU A 259 13.84 5.71 -4.05
CA LEU A 259 13.13 4.48 -3.73
C LEU A 259 12.88 3.64 -4.99
N SER A 260 13.07 2.33 -4.88
CA SER A 260 12.76 1.38 -5.95
C SER A 260 11.31 0.89 -5.84
N LEU A 261 10.60 0.80 -6.97
CA LEU A 261 9.26 0.24 -7.04
C LEU A 261 9.11 -0.48 -8.38
N ALA A 262 8.48 -1.65 -8.36
CA ALA A 262 8.03 -2.30 -9.59
C ALA A 262 7.16 -1.35 -10.43
N GLU A 263 7.11 -1.58 -11.75
CA GLU A 263 6.36 -0.73 -12.68
C GLU A 263 4.91 -0.52 -12.19
N ASN A 264 4.54 0.74 -11.97
CA ASN A 264 3.29 1.07 -11.29
C ASN A 264 2.81 2.45 -11.73
N GLN A 265 1.64 2.50 -12.37
CA GLN A 265 1.07 3.74 -12.90
C GLN A 265 -0.45 3.80 -12.66
N VAL A 266 -0.97 5.00 -12.41
CA VAL A 266 -2.41 5.22 -12.26
C VAL A 266 -2.92 6.29 -13.23
N ILE A 267 -3.98 5.94 -13.95
CA ILE A 267 -4.66 6.82 -14.90
C ILE A 267 -5.87 7.45 -14.20
N PHE A 268 -5.95 8.77 -14.24
CA PHE A 268 -7.14 9.52 -13.85
C PHE A 268 -7.94 9.79 -15.11
N ALA A 269 -9.10 9.17 -15.25
CA ALA A 269 -9.96 9.24 -16.43
C ALA A 269 -11.29 9.90 -16.09
N ARG A 270 -11.44 11.16 -16.51
CA ARG A 270 -12.65 11.94 -16.27
C ARG A 270 -13.73 11.51 -17.27
N PRO A 271 -14.92 11.10 -16.82
CA PRO A 271 -15.95 10.59 -17.71
C PRO A 271 -16.56 11.68 -18.60
N PRO A 272 -17.25 11.31 -19.70
CA PRO A 272 -17.98 12.27 -20.53
C PRO A 272 -18.91 13.15 -19.69
N LEU A 273 -18.99 14.44 -20.02
CA LEU A 273 -19.69 15.47 -19.23
C LEU A 273 -21.15 15.13 -18.85
N HIS A 274 -21.86 14.41 -19.73
CA HIS A 274 -23.23 13.97 -19.43
C HIS A 274 -23.28 12.94 -18.29
N LEU A 275 -22.35 11.98 -18.29
CA LEU A 275 -22.24 10.95 -17.26
C LEU A 275 -21.77 11.57 -15.94
N GLU A 276 -20.74 12.42 -15.97
CA GLU A 276 -20.26 13.17 -14.80
C GLU A 276 -21.41 13.93 -14.12
N LYS A 277 -22.16 14.74 -14.88
CA LYS A 277 -23.32 15.48 -14.37
C LYS A 277 -24.43 14.59 -13.84
N LYS A 278 -24.56 13.36 -14.31
CA LYS A 278 -25.56 12.40 -13.82
C LYS A 278 -25.12 11.81 -12.49
N LEU A 279 -23.84 11.45 -12.36
CA LEU A 279 -23.23 10.91 -11.13
C LEU A 279 -23.23 11.95 -10.02
N LEU A 280 -22.72 13.16 -10.28
CA LEU A 280 -22.66 14.24 -9.28
C LEU A 280 -24.03 14.73 -8.78
N LYS A 281 -25.10 14.50 -9.56
CA LYS A 281 -26.47 14.78 -9.11
C LYS A 281 -27.02 13.74 -8.14
N ARG A 282 -26.45 12.52 -8.12
CA ARG A 282 -26.86 11.45 -7.21
C ARG A 282 -26.21 11.63 -5.86
N SER A 283 -24.91 11.89 -5.86
CA SER A 283 -24.16 12.26 -4.67
C SER A 283 -23.02 13.19 -5.07
N LEU A 284 -22.80 14.27 -4.32
CA LEU A 284 -21.67 15.16 -4.55
C LEU A 284 -20.36 14.56 -4.03
N THR A 285 -20.40 13.63 -3.06
CA THR A 285 -19.20 12.97 -2.56
C THR A 285 -18.56 12.07 -3.63
N LEU A 286 -19.31 11.63 -4.65
CA LEU A 286 -18.76 10.96 -5.84
C LEU A 286 -17.69 11.78 -6.56
N ALA A 287 -17.66 13.11 -6.38
CA ALA A 287 -16.64 13.96 -6.97
C ALA A 287 -15.22 13.64 -6.47
N ILE A 288 -15.09 12.92 -5.33
CA ILE A 288 -13.77 12.48 -4.85
C ILE A 288 -13.24 11.31 -5.68
N ASP A 289 -14.10 10.37 -6.06
CA ASP A 289 -13.79 9.17 -6.86
C ASP A 289 -14.00 9.37 -8.38
N LEU A 290 -14.32 10.61 -8.75
CA LEU A 290 -14.11 11.13 -10.09
C LEU A 290 -12.84 11.99 -10.04
N PRO A 291 -12.00 12.03 -11.09
CA PRO A 291 -11.95 11.11 -12.22
C PRO A 291 -11.86 9.65 -11.80
N PHE A 292 -12.38 8.73 -12.64
CA PHE A 292 -12.21 7.30 -12.37
C PHE A 292 -10.73 6.93 -12.42
N LYS A 293 -10.31 6.03 -11.53
CA LYS A 293 -8.92 5.58 -11.44
C LYS A 293 -8.77 4.19 -12.05
N PHE A 294 -7.79 4.06 -12.93
CA PHE A 294 -7.37 2.79 -13.51
C PHE A 294 -5.90 2.59 -13.19
N HIS A 295 -5.60 1.62 -12.34
CA HIS A 295 -4.26 1.42 -11.80
C HIS A 295 -3.62 0.21 -12.48
N VAL A 296 -2.54 0.42 -13.23
CA VAL A 296 -1.82 -0.63 -13.94
C VAL A 296 -0.48 -0.83 -13.26
N PHE A 297 -0.20 -2.06 -12.84
CA PHE A 297 1.00 -2.37 -12.08
C PHE A 297 1.53 -3.76 -12.40
N GLU A 298 2.82 -3.93 -12.19
CA GLU A 298 3.51 -5.20 -12.25
C GLU A 298 3.59 -5.82 -10.85
N GLN A 299 3.32 -7.13 -10.77
CA GLN A 299 3.58 -7.92 -9.57
C GLN A 299 3.98 -9.34 -9.96
N ASN A 300 5.21 -9.75 -9.58
CA ASN A 300 5.80 -11.07 -9.83
C ASN A 300 5.89 -11.44 -11.33
N GLY A 301 6.33 -10.51 -12.15
CA GLY A 301 6.40 -10.59 -13.61
C GLY A 301 5.03 -10.49 -14.31
N ILE A 302 3.94 -10.22 -13.58
CA ILE A 302 2.58 -10.21 -14.12
C ILE A 302 2.00 -8.81 -14.09
N ILE A 303 1.59 -8.31 -15.26
CA ILE A 303 0.93 -7.01 -15.39
C ILE A 303 -0.56 -7.14 -15.07
N LYS A 304 -1.03 -6.27 -14.19
CA LYS A 304 -2.40 -6.27 -13.65
C LYS A 304 -3.01 -4.89 -13.81
N LEU A 305 -4.34 -4.87 -13.99
CA LEU A 305 -5.17 -3.69 -13.91
C LEU A 305 -6.06 -3.79 -12.67
N SER A 306 -6.00 -2.80 -11.81
CA SER A 306 -6.91 -2.62 -10.69
C SER A 306 -7.92 -1.50 -10.98
N VAL A 307 -9.19 -1.75 -10.62
CA VAL A 307 -10.29 -0.78 -10.72
C VAL A 307 -11.17 -0.85 -9.46
N ASN A 308 -11.76 0.29 -9.09
CA ASN A 308 -12.79 0.34 -8.06
C ASN A 308 -14.10 -0.25 -8.61
N THR A 309 -14.70 -1.18 -7.87
CA THR A 309 -15.96 -1.81 -8.27
C THR A 309 -17.12 -0.84 -8.16
N LEU A 310 -18.16 -1.06 -8.98
CA LEU A 310 -19.37 -0.23 -8.91
C LEU A 310 -20.11 -0.40 -7.57
N GLY A 311 -20.13 -1.60 -7.00
CA GLY A 311 -20.76 -1.87 -5.70
C GLY A 311 -20.13 -1.03 -4.59
N TYR A 312 -18.79 -1.01 -4.55
CA TYR A 312 -18.05 -0.16 -3.62
C TYR A 312 -18.42 1.33 -3.75
N LEU A 313 -18.47 1.86 -4.97
CA LEU A 313 -18.84 3.26 -5.18
C LEU A 313 -20.30 3.55 -4.79
N ILE A 314 -21.21 2.58 -4.95
CA ILE A 314 -22.60 2.71 -4.52
C ILE A 314 -22.68 2.81 -3.00
N ASP A 315 -22.00 1.91 -2.29
CA ASP A 315 -22.04 1.84 -0.82
C ASP A 315 -21.29 3.03 -0.20
N ARG A 316 -20.10 3.37 -0.71
CA ARG A 316 -19.27 4.50 -0.25
C ARG A 316 -19.96 5.85 -0.37
N HIS A 317 -20.84 6.04 -1.35
CA HIS A 317 -21.52 7.32 -1.60
C HIS A 317 -23.02 7.29 -1.33
N GLU A 318 -23.51 6.24 -0.67
CA GLU A 318 -24.92 6.05 -0.31
C GLU A 318 -25.88 6.28 -1.49
N ILE A 319 -25.56 5.72 -2.65
CA ILE A 319 -26.35 5.92 -3.86
C ILE A 319 -27.61 5.05 -3.79
N TYR A 320 -28.72 5.62 -3.32
CA TYR A 320 -30.02 4.94 -3.28
C TYR A 320 -30.55 4.61 -4.69
N MET A 321 -30.55 3.32 -5.04
CA MET A 321 -30.99 2.80 -6.33
C MET A 321 -32.45 2.30 -6.25
N LYS A 322 -33.42 3.20 -6.38
CA LYS A 322 -34.86 2.84 -6.39
C LYS A 322 -35.47 2.46 -7.76
N ASP A 323 -34.70 2.40 -8.86
CA ASP A 323 -35.25 2.06 -10.20
C ASP A 323 -34.40 1.01 -10.96
N PHE A 324 -34.96 -0.21 -11.09
CA PHE A 324 -34.86 -1.29 -12.10
C PHE A 324 -33.53 -1.66 -12.82
N VAL A 325 -32.43 -0.89 -12.74
CA VAL A 325 -31.23 -1.10 -13.57
C VAL A 325 -30.17 -1.99 -12.93
N LEU A 326 -30.27 -2.27 -11.62
CA LEU A 326 -29.31 -3.10 -10.89
C LEU A 326 -30.04 -4.05 -9.94
N HIS A 327 -30.71 -5.08 -10.46
CA HIS A 327 -31.05 -6.27 -9.69
C HIS A 327 -29.90 -7.29 -9.83
N LEU A 328 -28.84 -7.07 -9.06
CA LEU A 328 -27.81 -8.09 -8.79
C LEU A 328 -27.35 -8.08 -7.32
N THR A 329 -28.02 -7.32 -6.44
CA THR A 329 -27.47 -6.92 -5.14
C THR A 329 -28.18 -7.49 -3.91
N ASP A 330 -29.28 -8.23 -4.06
CA ASP A 330 -30.00 -8.74 -2.87
C ASP A 330 -29.19 -9.77 -2.06
N LYS A 331 -28.18 -10.43 -2.64
CA LYS A 331 -27.26 -11.34 -1.89
C LYS A 331 -26.08 -10.65 -1.21
N LEU A 332 -25.72 -9.43 -1.61
CA LEU A 332 -24.60 -8.68 -1.02
C LEU A 332 -25.05 -7.81 0.15
N ILE A 333 -26.29 -7.31 0.10
CA ILE A 333 -26.91 -6.50 1.16
C ILE A 333 -27.11 -7.32 2.46
N GLU A 334 -27.33 -8.64 2.37
CA GLU A 334 -27.43 -9.50 3.56
C GLU A 334 -26.09 -9.73 4.27
N GLN A 335 -24.95 -9.49 3.62
CA GLN A 335 -23.62 -9.78 4.16
C GLN A 335 -22.95 -8.56 4.80
N PHE A 336 -23.30 -7.35 4.36
CA PHE A 336 -22.69 -6.10 4.81
C PHE A 336 -23.79 -5.18 5.35
N GLY A 337 -24.10 -5.34 6.64
CA GLY A 337 -25.13 -4.56 7.33
C GLY A 337 -25.03 -3.06 7.02
N THR A 338 -26.19 -2.40 6.96
CA THR A 338 -26.33 -0.97 6.66
C THR A 338 -25.48 -0.13 7.60
N SER A 339 -24.46 0.57 7.09
CA SER A 339 -23.80 1.66 7.80
C SER A 339 -24.62 2.94 7.68
N GLY A 340 -24.74 3.67 8.79
CA GLY A 340 -25.39 4.97 8.89
C GLY A 340 -24.64 6.10 8.15
N PRO A 341 -25.02 7.37 8.37
CA PRO A 341 -25.10 8.43 7.35
C PRO A 341 -23.77 9.05 6.84
N GLU A 342 -22.63 8.40 7.09
CA GLU A 342 -21.33 8.80 6.54
C GLU A 342 -20.71 7.56 5.87
N GLY A 343 -20.70 7.57 4.54
CA GLY A 343 -20.37 6.42 3.71
C GLY A 343 -19.00 5.80 3.99
N LEU A 344 -18.89 4.50 3.71
CA LEU A 344 -17.71 3.65 3.98
C LEU A 344 -16.39 4.36 3.62
N GLY A 345 -15.63 4.82 4.61
CA GLY A 345 -14.25 5.30 4.45
C GLY A 345 -14.06 6.71 3.91
N LEU A 346 -15.04 7.59 4.10
CA LEU A 346 -14.92 9.03 3.87
C LEU A 346 -15.06 9.80 5.18
N LEU A 347 -14.14 10.73 5.43
CA LEU A 347 -14.20 11.68 6.54
C LEU A 347 -14.58 13.06 5.99
N THR A 348 -15.36 13.83 6.75
CA THR A 348 -15.79 15.16 6.33
C THR A 348 -15.68 16.18 7.47
N VAL A 349 -15.11 17.35 7.16
CA VAL A 349 -15.09 18.50 8.06
C VAL A 349 -15.78 19.71 7.42
N GLU A 350 -16.61 20.40 8.20
CA GLU A 350 -17.27 21.64 7.76
C GLU A 350 -16.28 22.82 7.81
N SER A 351 -16.17 23.56 6.72
CA SER A 351 -15.35 24.77 6.65
C SER A 351 -16.14 26.00 7.12
N LEU A 352 -15.50 26.81 7.96
CA LEU A 352 -16.00 28.13 8.37
C LEU A 352 -15.71 29.23 7.34
N ARG A 353 -14.96 28.90 6.27
CA ARG A 353 -14.56 29.80 5.20
C ARG A 353 -15.52 29.71 4.02
N SER A 354 -15.45 30.68 3.11
CA SER A 354 -16.15 30.55 1.83
C SER A 354 -15.58 29.41 0.98
N TYR A 355 -16.31 28.99 -0.06
CA TYR A 355 -15.88 27.90 -0.95
C TYR A 355 -14.51 28.17 -1.59
N ASP A 356 -14.33 29.35 -2.19
CA ASP A 356 -13.09 29.69 -2.89
C ASP A 356 -11.91 29.84 -1.92
N GLU A 357 -12.15 30.42 -0.75
CA GLU A 357 -11.15 30.51 0.33
C GLU A 357 -10.77 29.12 0.87
N THR A 358 -11.72 28.17 0.94
CA THR A 358 -11.46 26.81 1.38
C THR A 358 -10.61 26.06 0.37
N VAL A 359 -10.92 26.17 -0.94
CA VAL A 359 -10.12 25.57 -2.02
C VAL A 359 -8.68 26.07 -2.00
N GLN A 360 -8.49 27.38 -1.81
CA GLN A 360 -7.15 27.96 -1.71
C GLN A 360 -6.46 27.50 -0.42
N ALA A 361 -7.16 27.54 0.72
CA ALA A 361 -6.61 27.15 2.01
C ALA A 361 -6.13 25.70 2.04
N VAL A 362 -6.86 24.75 1.44
CA VAL A 362 -6.42 23.35 1.33
C VAL A 362 -5.08 23.25 0.62
N GLN A 363 -4.91 23.93 -0.52
CA GLN A 363 -3.63 23.92 -1.25
C GLN A 363 -2.51 24.55 -0.42
N ASP A 364 -2.78 25.69 0.22
CA ASP A 364 -1.80 26.40 1.03
C ASP A 364 -1.33 25.57 2.23
N VAL A 365 -2.24 24.90 2.96
CA VAL A 365 -1.85 24.08 4.11
C VAL A 365 -1.05 22.85 3.71
N ILE A 366 -1.38 22.21 2.57
CA ILE A 366 -0.59 21.08 2.06
C ILE A 366 0.84 21.54 1.78
N LEU A 367 1.00 22.62 1.00
CA LEU A 367 2.31 23.12 0.58
C LEU A 367 3.14 23.70 1.75
N ALA A 368 2.49 24.22 2.79
CA ALA A 368 3.18 24.81 3.93
C ALA A 368 3.60 23.78 4.99
N ASN A 369 2.96 22.62 5.06
CA ASN A 369 3.17 21.63 6.13
C ASN A 369 3.71 20.29 5.64
N THR A 370 3.88 20.08 4.34
CA THR A 370 4.31 18.81 3.76
C THR A 370 5.28 19.01 2.59
N GLU A 371 6.01 17.96 2.22
CA GLU A 371 6.78 17.91 0.96
C GLU A 371 5.91 17.44 -0.24
N ALA A 372 4.59 17.27 -0.04
CA ALA A 372 3.71 16.72 -1.05
C ALA A 372 3.49 17.69 -2.23
N GLY A 373 3.57 17.15 -3.45
CA GLY A 373 3.15 17.87 -4.65
C GLY A 373 1.63 17.82 -4.84
N ILE A 374 1.07 18.79 -5.56
CA ILE A 374 -0.36 18.85 -5.95
C ILE A 374 -0.48 18.67 -7.47
N PRO A 375 -0.45 17.43 -8.00
CA PRO A 375 -0.43 17.19 -9.45
C PRO A 375 -1.76 17.50 -10.14
N LEU A 376 -2.87 17.59 -9.40
CA LEU A 376 -4.18 17.85 -9.99
C LEU A 376 -5.09 18.65 -9.06
N VAL A 377 -5.59 19.76 -9.56
CA VAL A 377 -6.75 20.48 -9.03
C VAL A 377 -7.84 20.47 -10.10
N LEU A 378 -8.98 19.85 -9.80
CA LEU A 378 -10.06 19.65 -10.76
C LEU A 378 -11.35 20.29 -10.25
N ASP A 379 -11.76 21.38 -10.90
CA ASP A 379 -13.01 22.08 -10.64
C ASP A 379 -14.16 21.49 -11.49
N TYR A 380 -15.18 20.94 -10.84
CA TYR A 380 -16.37 20.39 -11.49
C TYR A 380 -17.40 21.46 -11.89
N ALA A 381 -17.28 22.69 -11.38
CA ALA A 381 -18.08 23.82 -11.80
C ALA A 381 -17.65 24.32 -13.19
N GLN A 382 -16.36 24.22 -13.51
CA GLN A 382 -15.80 24.66 -14.78
C GLN A 382 -15.92 23.55 -15.83
N ASN A 383 -16.76 23.79 -16.84
CA ASN A 383 -16.82 22.90 -18.00
C ASN A 383 -15.54 23.11 -18.82
N ALA A 384 -14.65 22.12 -18.86
CA ALA A 384 -13.63 22.05 -19.90
C ALA A 384 -14.35 21.95 -21.26
N GLY A 385 -14.39 23.05 -22.02
CA GLY A 385 -14.75 23.05 -23.45
C GLY A 385 -16.21 23.30 -23.86
N SER A 386 -17.09 23.85 -23.02
CA SER A 386 -18.44 24.25 -23.49
C SER A 386 -18.48 25.71 -23.96
N PRO A 387 -18.85 26.02 -25.23
CA PRO A 387 -19.09 27.39 -25.64
C PRO A 387 -20.23 28.00 -24.83
N PRO A 388 -20.22 29.33 -24.57
CA PRO A 388 -21.20 29.99 -23.73
C PRO A 388 -22.60 29.82 -24.34
N ARG A 389 -23.42 28.94 -23.74
CA ARG A 389 -24.80 28.75 -24.15
C ARG A 389 -25.65 29.87 -23.56
N HIS A 390 -26.04 30.81 -24.41
CA HIS A 390 -27.08 31.77 -24.06
C HIS A 390 -28.39 31.05 -23.77
N LYS A 391 -28.95 31.37 -22.59
CA LYS A 391 -30.28 31.01 -22.10
C LYS A 391 -30.48 29.53 -21.76
N ARG A 392 -30.37 29.19 -20.46
CA ARG A 392 -31.27 28.23 -19.80
C ARG A 392 -31.29 28.43 -18.28
N HIS A 393 -32.46 28.14 -17.72
CA HIS A 393 -32.94 28.25 -16.34
C HIS A 393 -31.91 28.22 -15.21
N HIS A 394 -32.21 28.98 -14.14
CA HIS A 394 -31.51 29.08 -12.86
C HIS A 394 -31.21 27.72 -12.20
N ARG A 395 -30.25 26.96 -12.73
CA ARG A 395 -29.63 25.85 -12.01
C ARG A 395 -28.32 26.38 -11.45
N LYS A 396 -28.23 26.41 -10.12
CA LYS A 396 -26.98 26.72 -9.43
C LYS A 396 -25.91 25.73 -9.92
N PRO A 397 -24.71 26.21 -10.29
CA PRO A 397 -23.61 25.33 -10.68
C PRO A 397 -23.26 24.39 -9.52
N VAL A 398 -22.80 23.19 -9.85
CA VAL A 398 -22.20 22.28 -8.87
C VAL A 398 -20.94 22.98 -8.35
N LYS A 399 -20.81 23.12 -7.04
CA LYS A 399 -19.59 23.62 -6.39
C LYS A 399 -18.89 22.43 -5.76
N ALA A 400 -17.93 21.88 -6.49
CA ALA A 400 -17.08 20.79 -6.05
C ALA A 400 -15.71 20.93 -6.75
N THR A 401 -14.62 20.91 -5.98
CA THR A 401 -13.25 20.93 -6.47
C THR A 401 -12.48 19.80 -5.80
N LEU A 402 -11.91 18.91 -6.60
CA LEU A 402 -10.98 17.89 -6.16
C LEU A 402 -9.56 18.46 -6.15
N ILE A 403 -8.83 18.20 -5.07
CA ILE A 403 -7.41 18.52 -4.93
C ILE A 403 -6.70 17.19 -4.63
N SER A 404 -5.87 16.76 -5.56
CA SER A 404 -5.08 15.53 -5.49
C SER A 404 -3.64 15.89 -5.14
N PHE A 405 -3.06 15.21 -4.16
CA PHE A 405 -1.72 15.52 -3.64
C PHE A 405 -1.02 14.28 -3.08
N GLY A 406 0.31 14.28 -3.10
CA GLY A 406 1.06 13.15 -2.56
C GLY A 406 2.56 13.41 -2.44
N ASP A 407 3.16 12.70 -1.50
CA ASP A 407 4.61 12.61 -1.30
C ASP A 407 5.08 11.25 -1.84
N PRO A 408 5.96 11.22 -2.87
CA PRO A 408 6.52 9.99 -3.40
C PRO A 408 7.23 9.13 -2.35
N LYS A 409 7.87 9.71 -1.32
CA LYS A 409 8.56 8.95 -0.26
C LYS A 409 7.57 8.11 0.53
N VAL A 410 6.45 8.73 0.91
CA VAL A 410 5.38 8.06 1.65
C VAL A 410 4.64 7.06 0.77
N GLY A 411 4.19 7.49 -0.40
CA GLY A 411 3.35 6.68 -1.29
C GLY A 411 4.07 5.43 -1.79
N THR A 412 5.34 5.56 -2.19
CA THR A 412 6.14 4.44 -2.70
C THR A 412 6.29 3.35 -1.65
N GLN A 413 6.54 3.71 -0.40
CA GLN A 413 6.70 2.72 0.67
C GLN A 413 5.40 1.95 0.98
N LEU A 414 4.24 2.59 0.81
CA LEU A 414 2.95 1.88 0.90
C LEU A 414 2.76 0.89 -0.25
N MET A 415 3.17 1.28 -1.47
CA MET A 415 3.07 0.41 -2.66
C MET A 415 4.11 -0.73 -2.67
N GLN A 416 5.27 -0.54 -2.03
CA GLN A 416 6.23 -1.62 -1.80
C GLN A 416 5.64 -2.72 -0.91
N ALA A 417 4.80 -2.34 0.05
CA ALA A 417 4.11 -3.30 0.92
C ALA A 417 2.94 -3.99 0.23
N ASP A 418 2.11 -3.23 -0.49
CA ASP A 418 1.13 -3.81 -1.40
C ASP A 418 0.89 -2.89 -2.60
N PRO A 419 1.24 -3.31 -3.83
CA PRO A 419 1.12 -2.44 -5.00
C PRO A 419 -0.33 -2.04 -5.28
N ARG A 420 -1.31 -2.83 -4.84
CA ARG A 420 -2.75 -2.58 -5.07
C ARG A 420 -3.23 -1.28 -4.43
N ILE A 421 -2.55 -0.78 -3.39
CA ILE A 421 -2.90 0.51 -2.77
C ILE A 421 -2.70 1.70 -3.72
N GLY A 422 -1.94 1.51 -4.81
CA GLY A 422 -1.73 2.52 -5.84
C GLY A 422 -3.03 3.02 -6.51
N ILE A 423 -4.13 2.25 -6.45
CA ILE A 423 -5.44 2.75 -6.91
C ILE A 423 -6.01 3.86 -6.02
N ASP A 424 -5.63 3.89 -4.74
CA ASP A 424 -6.12 4.86 -3.77
C ASP A 424 -5.16 6.03 -3.58
N LEU A 425 -3.95 5.92 -4.12
CA LEU A 425 -2.98 6.99 -4.20
C LEU A 425 -3.09 7.72 -5.54
N PRO A 426 -2.69 9.01 -5.60
CA PRO A 426 -2.39 9.94 -4.50
C PRO A 426 -3.59 10.25 -3.59
N LEU A 427 -3.31 10.88 -2.45
CA LEU A 427 -4.31 11.34 -1.48
C LEU A 427 -5.16 12.48 -2.08
N ARG A 428 -6.39 12.65 -1.56
CA ARG A 428 -7.38 13.58 -2.13
C ARG A 428 -8.16 14.32 -1.06
N TYR A 429 -8.36 15.62 -1.29
CA TYR A 429 -9.42 16.41 -0.66
C TYR A 429 -10.45 16.82 -1.71
N LEU A 430 -11.72 16.68 -1.37
CA LEU A 430 -12.85 17.22 -2.10
C LEU A 430 -13.43 18.39 -1.32
N VAL A 431 -13.34 19.60 -1.86
CA VAL A 431 -14.05 20.77 -1.34
C VAL A 431 -15.38 20.89 -2.06
N TRP A 432 -16.50 20.87 -1.36
CA TRP A 432 -17.83 20.95 -1.97
C TRP A 432 -18.83 21.72 -1.13
N VAL A 433 -19.95 22.13 -1.73
CA VAL A 433 -21.05 22.80 -1.02
C VAL A 433 -22.26 21.88 -0.93
N ASP A 434 -22.71 21.63 0.29
CA ASP A 434 -23.86 20.76 0.54
C ASP A 434 -25.20 21.40 0.16
N LYS A 435 -26.28 20.63 0.33
CA LYS A 435 -27.65 21.07 0.02
C LYS A 435 -28.14 22.24 0.89
N HIS A 436 -27.50 22.47 2.05
CA HIS A 436 -27.79 23.56 2.98
C HIS A 436 -26.92 24.79 2.75
N GLY A 437 -25.93 24.71 1.85
CA GLY A 437 -25.01 25.80 1.55
C GLY A 437 -23.75 25.81 2.42
N LYS A 438 -23.51 24.77 3.24
CA LYS A 438 -22.30 24.64 4.03
C LYS A 438 -21.15 24.13 3.16
N VAL A 439 -19.97 24.69 3.37
CA VAL A 439 -18.75 24.25 2.67
C VAL A 439 -18.16 23.08 3.44
N GLN A 440 -17.84 22.00 2.73
CA GLN A 440 -17.36 20.75 3.29
C GLN A 440 -16.00 20.41 2.66
N ILE A 441 -15.11 19.82 3.44
CA ILE A 441 -13.89 19.18 2.98
C ILE A 441 -14.04 17.69 3.28
N THR A 442 -14.12 16.87 2.25
CA THR A 442 -14.22 15.40 2.35
C THR A 442 -12.93 14.75 1.87
N TYR A 443 -12.45 13.72 2.56
CA TYR A 443 -11.22 12.98 2.21
C TYR A 443 -11.35 11.51 2.57
N ASP A 444 -10.44 10.69 2.02
CA ASP A 444 -10.39 9.27 2.31
C ASP A 444 -9.87 9.01 3.74
N ASP A 445 -10.51 8.09 4.46
CA ASP A 445 -9.91 7.50 5.65
C ASP A 445 -8.79 6.54 5.20
N ILE A 446 -7.55 6.93 5.47
CA ILE A 446 -6.36 6.15 5.06
C ILE A 446 -6.29 4.79 5.75
N LYS A 447 -6.87 4.63 6.94
CA LYS A 447 -6.89 3.35 7.66
C LYS A 447 -7.86 2.38 6.99
N LEU A 448 -9.03 2.87 6.59
CA LEU A 448 -9.98 2.06 5.81
C LEU A 448 -9.46 1.78 4.40
N THR A 449 -8.68 2.69 3.82
CA THR A 449 -7.98 2.47 2.56
C THR A 449 -6.94 1.34 2.68
N ALA A 450 -6.10 1.39 3.71
CA ALA A 450 -5.13 0.34 4.01
C ALA A 450 -5.78 -1.02 4.29
N ALA A 451 -6.92 -1.03 4.99
CA ALA A 451 -7.70 -2.23 5.25
C ALA A 451 -8.24 -2.89 3.97
N ARG A 452 -8.44 -2.15 2.86
CA ARG A 452 -8.92 -2.73 1.59
C ARG A 452 -7.92 -3.71 0.97
N VAL A 453 -6.64 -3.56 1.29
CA VAL A 453 -5.56 -4.41 0.80
C VAL A 453 -4.92 -5.25 1.91
N ASP A 454 -5.53 -5.29 3.10
CA ASP A 454 -5.01 -5.96 4.29
C ASP A 454 -3.56 -5.52 4.64
N LEU A 455 -3.28 -4.22 4.53
CA LEU A 455 -1.95 -3.67 4.79
C LEU A 455 -1.61 -3.78 6.30
N ALA A 456 -0.75 -4.74 6.66
CA ALA A 456 -0.30 -4.98 8.03
C ALA A 456 1.12 -4.45 8.27
N GLY A 457 1.45 -4.09 9.51
CA GLY A 457 2.80 -3.62 9.89
C GLY A 457 3.10 -2.15 9.56
N PHE A 458 2.07 -1.38 9.18
CA PHE A 458 2.17 0.06 8.87
C PHE A 458 1.36 0.93 9.83
N ASP A 459 0.89 0.38 10.96
CA ASP A 459 -0.10 1.02 11.84
C ASP A 459 0.29 2.43 12.29
N ASP A 460 1.53 2.63 12.77
CA ASP A 460 1.97 3.96 13.23
C ASP A 460 2.09 4.97 12.09
N ARG A 461 2.54 4.50 10.92
CA ARG A 461 2.59 5.36 9.73
C ARG A 461 1.19 5.71 9.26
N LEU A 462 0.26 4.75 9.24
CA LEU A 462 -1.15 4.98 8.89
C LEU A 462 -1.82 5.89 9.92
N ASN A 463 -1.47 5.77 11.20
CA ASN A 463 -1.92 6.67 12.27
C ASN A 463 -1.38 8.10 12.07
N GLY A 464 -0.08 8.24 11.76
CA GLY A 464 0.53 9.53 11.46
C GLY A 464 -0.07 10.17 10.20
N LEU A 465 -0.31 9.40 9.15
CA LEU A 465 -0.97 9.87 7.93
C LEU A 465 -2.42 10.29 8.20
N ALA A 466 -3.18 9.50 8.97
CA ALA A 466 -4.54 9.84 9.35
C ALA A 466 -4.56 11.16 10.14
N GLY A 467 -3.72 11.29 11.17
CA GLY A 467 -3.63 12.50 11.98
C GLY A 467 -3.17 13.72 11.16
N GLY A 468 -2.25 13.54 10.22
CA GLY A 468 -1.83 14.59 9.29
C GLY A 468 -2.98 15.05 8.38
N LEU A 469 -3.75 14.10 7.82
CA LEU A 469 -4.91 14.42 6.99
C LEU A 469 -6.00 15.15 7.79
N ASP A 470 -6.27 14.73 9.01
CA ASP A 470 -7.24 15.41 9.89
C ASP A 470 -6.79 16.83 10.23
N PHE A 471 -5.51 16.99 10.58
CA PHE A 471 -4.91 18.29 10.89
C PHE A 471 -4.99 19.26 9.70
N LEU A 472 -4.58 18.82 8.51
CA LEU A 472 -4.62 19.65 7.30
C LEU A 472 -6.05 20.05 6.95
N ALA A 473 -7.01 19.12 7.05
CA ALA A 473 -8.42 19.39 6.80
C ALA A 473 -8.98 20.43 7.78
N ALA A 474 -8.74 20.27 9.08
CA ALA A 474 -9.19 21.20 10.12
C ALA A 474 -8.58 22.60 9.95
N ALA A 475 -7.27 22.67 9.69
CA ALA A 475 -6.56 23.92 9.44
C ALA A 475 -7.12 24.67 8.21
N ALA A 476 -7.32 23.95 7.10
CA ALA A 476 -7.92 24.49 5.88
C ALA A 476 -9.37 24.95 6.10
N ALA A 477 -10.14 24.22 6.90
CA ALA A 477 -11.50 24.55 7.29
C ALA A 477 -11.59 25.81 8.19
N GLY A 478 -10.46 26.32 8.69
CA GLY A 478 -10.43 27.44 9.62
C GLY A 478 -10.90 27.07 11.03
N GLN A 479 -10.85 25.79 11.37
CA GLN A 479 -11.08 25.31 12.74
C GLN A 479 -9.75 25.37 13.49
N GLN A 480 -9.75 25.82 14.75
CA GLN A 480 -8.55 25.70 15.58
C GLN A 480 -8.33 24.20 15.88
N PRO A 481 -7.16 23.64 15.55
CA PRO A 481 -6.84 22.25 15.86
C PRO A 481 -6.75 21.99 17.36
#